data_AF-A0A0H1RHQ5-F1
#
_entry.id   AF-A0A0H1RHQ5-F1
#
_cell.length_a   1.000
_cell.length_b   1.000
_cell.length_c   1.000
_cell.angle_alpha   90.00
_cell.angle_beta   90.00
_cell.angle_gamma   90.00
#
_symmetry.space_group_name_H-M   'P 1'
#
loop_
_entity.id
_entity.type
_entity.pdbx_description
1 polymer ?
#
loop_
_entity_poly.entity_id
_entity_poly.type
_entity_poly.pdbx_seq_one_letter_code
_entity_poly.pdbx_strand_id
1 'polypeptide(L)'
;MERYLPLKFLARTLGLLLVAAGFIGLVIDGTRSIVNHAISFVSLSSAVGTLFPGGATGFEGQIAARTYPWLWDPFVSQLLQLPASLTGFLVGALLLWVGQKPLEPIGYLAGR
;
A
#
# COMPACT_ATOMS: atom_id res chain seq x y z
N MET A 1 -28.21 5.60 -2.81
CA MET A 1 -27.21 4.60 -2.37
C MET A 1 -26.21 4.19 -3.47
N GLU A 2 -26.41 4.58 -4.74
CA GLU A 2 -25.61 4.13 -5.90
C GLU A 2 -24.18 4.69 -6.00
N ARG A 3 -23.91 5.86 -5.39
CA ARG A 3 -22.65 6.61 -5.62
C ARG A 3 -21.40 6.01 -4.97
N TYR A 4 -21.55 5.09 -4.00
CA TYR A 4 -20.41 4.49 -3.27
C TYR A 4 -19.94 3.15 -3.84
N LEU A 5 -20.72 2.55 -4.75
CA LEU A 5 -20.35 1.32 -5.45
C LEU A 5 -19.01 1.43 -6.23
N PRO A 6 -18.76 2.50 -7.02
CA PRO A 6 -17.50 2.63 -7.75
C PRO A 6 -16.29 2.78 -6.83
N LEU A 7 -16.45 3.47 -5.69
CA LEU A 7 -15.36 3.66 -4.73
C LEU A 7 -14.96 2.34 -4.05
N LYS A 8 -15.94 1.50 -3.68
CA LYS A 8 -15.67 0.17 -3.12
C LYS A 8 -15.01 -0.76 -4.13
N PHE A 9 -15.47 -0.73 -5.38
CA PHE A 9 -14.84 -1.48 -6.46
C PHE A 9 -13.38 -1.05 -6.65
N LEU A 10 -13.13 0.27 -6.74
CA LEU A 10 -11.78 0.81 -6.90
C LEU A 10 -10.87 0.43 -5.72
N ALA A 11 -11.37 0.55 -4.48
CA ALA A 11 -10.64 0.13 -3.30
C ALA A 11 -10.27 -1.36 -3.34
N ARG A 12 -11.20 -2.24 -3.75
CA ARG A 12 -10.90 -3.68 -3.90
C ARG A 12 -9.88 -3.94 -4.99
N THR A 13 -10.01 -3.31 -6.16
CA THR A 13 -9.07 -3.48 -7.27
C THR A 13 -7.67 -3.04 -6.88
N LEU A 14 -7.53 -1.82 -6.33
CA LEU A 14 -6.24 -1.33 -5.83
C LEU A 14 -5.69 -2.20 -4.69
N GLY A 15 -6.57 -2.64 -3.78
CA GLY A 15 -6.20 -3.54 -2.69
C GLY A 15 -5.62 -4.86 -3.19
N LEU A 16 -6.26 -5.50 -4.17
CA LEU A 16 -5.77 -6.74 -4.77
C LEU A 16 -4.41 -6.56 -5.45
N LEU A 17 -4.24 -5.47 -6.21
CA LEU A 17 -2.98 -5.15 -6.86
C LEU A 17 -1.85 -4.94 -5.84
N LEU A 18 -2.12 -4.19 -4.76
CA LEU A 18 -1.14 -3.95 -3.70
C LEU A 18 -0.80 -5.19 -2.90
N VAL A 19 -1.78 -6.05 -2.57
CA VAL A 19 -1.53 -7.34 -1.92
C VAL A 19 -0.65 -8.22 -2.81
N ALA A 20 -0.95 -8.31 -4.10
CA ALA A 20 -0.15 -9.09 -5.04
C ALA A 20 1.29 -8.55 -5.15
N ALA A 21 1.45 -7.24 -5.33
CA ALA A 21 2.77 -6.61 -5.41
C ALA A 21 3.56 -6.78 -4.10
N GLY A 22 2.91 -6.58 -2.94
CA GLY A 22 3.51 -6.78 -1.62
C GLY A 22 3.95 -8.22 -1.39
N PHE A 23 3.12 -9.19 -1.77
CA PHE A 23 3.44 -10.62 -1.69
C PHE A 23 4.64 -10.99 -2.57
N ILE A 24 4.65 -10.55 -3.84
CA ILE A 24 5.80 -10.75 -4.74
C ILE A 24 7.06 -10.12 -4.13
N GLY A 25 6.96 -8.91 -3.61
CA GLY A 25 8.06 -8.23 -2.91
C GLY A 25 8.58 -9.03 -1.72
N LEU A 26 7.70 -9.60 -0.89
CA LEU A 26 8.07 -10.42 0.26
C LEU A 26 8.86 -11.67 -0.18
N VAL A 27 8.47 -12.31 -1.28
CA VAL A 27 9.20 -13.45 -1.84
C VAL A 27 10.60 -13.03 -2.32
N ILE A 28 10.71 -11.89 -3.01
CA ILE A 28 12.00 -11.36 -3.49
C ILE A 28 12.90 -10.98 -2.31
N ASP A 29 12.37 -10.28 -1.31
CA ASP A 29 13.10 -9.91 -0.10
C ASP A 29 13.54 -11.16 0.68
N GLY A 30 12.68 -12.17 0.76
CA GLY A 30 12.99 -13.46 1.39
C GLY A 30 14.13 -14.20 0.69
N THR A 31 14.09 -14.31 -0.63
CA THR A 31 15.18 -14.97 -1.40
C THR A 31 16.49 -14.21 -1.25
N ARG A 32 16.46 -12.88 -1.34
CA ARG A 32 17.63 -12.02 -1.10
C ARG A 32 18.18 -12.21 0.31
N SER A 33 17.31 -12.31 1.31
CA SER A 33 17.73 -12.48 2.71
C SER A 33 18.43 -13.81 2.95
N ILE A 34 17.95 -14.89 2.31
CA ILE A 34 18.57 -16.21 2.40
C ILE A 34 19.95 -16.20 1.73
N VAL A 35 20.04 -15.66 0.52
CA VAL A 35 21.30 -15.58 -0.25
C VAL A 35 22.36 -14.76 0.48
N ASN A 36 21.96 -13.67 1.12
CA ASN A 36 22.88 -12.77 1.81
C ASN A 36 23.18 -13.17 3.26
N HIS A 37 22.56 -14.25 3.77
CA HIS A 37 22.61 -14.64 5.19
C HIS A 37 22.27 -13.48 6.16
N ALA A 38 21.41 -12.55 5.74
CA ALA A 38 21.05 -11.36 6.50
C ALA A 38 19.63 -10.92 6.12
N ILE A 39 18.87 -10.42 7.08
CA ILE A 39 17.54 -9.88 6.82
C ILE A 39 17.67 -8.63 5.95
N SER A 40 17.13 -8.68 4.74
CA SER A 40 17.24 -7.64 3.72
C SER A 40 15.88 -7.35 3.09
N PHE A 41 15.49 -6.08 3.08
CA PHE A 41 14.25 -5.62 2.46
C PHE A 41 14.50 -4.46 1.51
N VAL A 42 13.66 -4.34 0.49
CA VAL A 42 13.57 -3.12 -0.33
C VAL A 42 12.76 -2.07 0.42
N SER A 43 13.30 -0.85 0.57
CA SER A 43 12.59 0.28 1.18
C SER A 43 11.52 0.85 0.24
N LEU A 44 10.49 1.48 0.82
CA LEU A 44 9.45 2.18 0.06
C LEU A 44 10.05 3.29 -0.82
N SER A 45 11.07 4.01 -0.34
CA SER A 45 11.82 5.02 -1.11
C SER A 45 12.47 4.44 -2.35
N SER A 46 13.08 3.25 -2.25
CA SER A 46 13.70 2.58 -3.39
C SER A 46 12.64 2.11 -4.38
N ALA A 47 11.50 1.58 -3.91
CA ALA A 47 10.40 1.16 -4.78
C ALA A 47 9.72 2.34 -5.48
N VAL A 48 9.56 3.48 -4.81
CA VAL A 48 9.10 4.73 -5.42
C VAL A 48 10.13 5.22 -6.44
N GLY A 49 11.41 5.13 -6.12
CA GLY A 49 12.50 5.55 -7.01
C GLY A 49 12.53 4.81 -8.34
N THR A 50 12.05 3.57 -8.42
CA THR A 50 11.94 2.83 -9.69
C THR A 50 10.69 3.17 -10.50
N LEU A 51 9.67 3.74 -9.87
CA LEU A 51 8.38 4.08 -10.50
C LEU A 51 8.31 5.52 -11.01
N PHE A 52 9.06 6.46 -10.42
CA PHE A 52 9.00 7.89 -10.75
C PHE A 52 10.23 8.39 -11.52
N PRO A 53 10.05 9.22 -12.56
CA PRO A 53 11.15 9.93 -13.21
C PRO A 53 11.88 10.84 -12.21
N GLY A 54 13.21 10.74 -12.15
CA GLY A 54 14.02 11.48 -11.18
C GLY A 54 14.09 10.83 -9.79
N GLY A 55 13.53 9.62 -9.61
CA GLY A 55 13.70 8.82 -8.40
C GLY A 55 13.08 9.44 -7.15
N ALA A 56 13.67 9.14 -5.99
CA ALA A 56 13.18 9.63 -4.70
C ALA A 56 13.27 11.16 -4.56
N THR A 57 14.28 11.81 -5.13
CA THR A 57 14.45 13.27 -5.11
C THR A 57 13.44 13.97 -6.02
N GLY A 58 13.13 13.37 -7.18
CA GLY A 58 12.04 13.84 -8.04
C GLY A 58 10.67 13.70 -7.40
N PHE A 59 10.45 12.64 -6.62
CA PHE A 59 9.24 12.44 -5.82
C PHE A 59 9.13 13.47 -4.69
N GLU A 60 10.22 13.69 -3.95
CA GLU A 60 10.34 14.73 -2.93
C GLU A 60 10.04 16.12 -3.49
N GLY A 61 10.71 16.53 -4.57
CA GLY A 61 10.49 17.84 -5.17
C GLY A 61 9.04 18.07 -5.62
N GLN A 62 8.35 17.03 -6.08
CA GLN A 62 6.95 17.13 -6.49
C GLN A 62 5.96 17.20 -5.33
N ILE A 63 6.25 16.52 -4.22
CA ILE A 63 5.34 16.41 -3.07
C ILE A 63 5.66 17.44 -2.00
N ALA A 64 6.93 17.65 -1.66
CA ALA A 64 7.36 18.68 -0.71
C ALA A 64 6.94 20.09 -1.19
N ALA A 65 6.92 20.34 -2.50
CA ALA A 65 6.41 21.60 -3.05
C ALA A 65 4.90 21.83 -2.79
N ARG A 66 4.13 20.77 -2.53
CA ARG A 66 2.69 20.81 -2.28
C ARG A 66 2.31 20.59 -0.80
N THR A 67 3.27 20.24 0.04
CA THR A 67 3.05 19.81 1.42
C THR A 67 3.75 20.76 2.39
N TYR A 68 3.34 20.79 3.64
CA TYR A 68 4.04 21.56 4.65
C TYR A 68 5.45 20.97 4.91
N PRO A 69 6.53 21.76 4.86
CA PRO A 69 7.90 21.26 5.02
C PRO A 69 8.14 20.46 6.32
N TRP A 70 7.45 20.83 7.41
CA TRP A 70 7.56 20.17 8.71
C TRP A 70 6.95 18.75 8.75
N LEU A 71 6.08 18.41 7.78
CA LEU A 71 5.53 17.06 7.68
C LEU A 71 6.52 16.12 6.97
N TRP A 72 7.37 16.67 6.10
CA TRP A 72 8.31 15.87 5.33
C TRP A 72 9.39 15.24 6.23
N ASP A 73 9.97 16.06 7.10
CA ASP A 73 11.00 15.65 8.06
C ASP A 73 10.48 15.91 9.49
N PRO A 74 10.26 14.87 10.33
CA PRO A 74 10.71 13.47 10.17
C PRO A 74 9.67 12.48 9.61
N PHE A 75 8.41 12.85 9.41
CA PHE A 75 7.34 11.85 9.26
C PHE A 75 7.36 11.11 7.91
N VAL A 76 7.38 11.85 6.80
CA VAL A 76 7.35 11.22 5.46
C VAL A 76 8.67 10.50 5.19
N SER A 77 9.80 11.08 5.60
CA SER A 77 11.11 10.46 5.45
C SER A 77 11.18 9.11 6.18
N GLN A 78 10.66 9.00 7.41
CA GLN A 78 10.58 7.74 8.14
C GLN A 78 9.62 6.73 7.50
N LEU A 79 8.47 7.18 7.01
CA LEU A 79 7.51 6.30 6.34
C LEU A 79 8.10 5.68 5.07
N LEU A 80 8.90 6.45 4.34
CA LEU A 80 9.59 5.98 3.12
C LEU A 80 10.71 4.96 3.40
N GLN A 81 11.17 4.84 4.64
CA GLN A 81 12.16 3.81 5.04
C GLN A 81 11.52 2.46 5.37
N LEU A 82 10.18 2.38 5.46
CA LEU A 82 9.50 1.11 5.75
C LEU A 82 9.73 0.08 4.62
N PRO A 83 9.71 -1.23 4.95
CA PRO A 83 9.81 -2.29 3.94
C PRO A 83 8.66 -2.18 2.94
N ALA A 84 8.98 -2.09 1.65
CA ALA A 84 8.00 -1.87 0.59
C ALA A 84 7.02 -3.03 0.46
N SER A 85 7.53 -4.25 0.57
CA SER A 85 6.79 -5.50 0.50
C SER A 85 5.73 -5.60 1.61
N LEU A 86 6.13 -5.39 2.86
CA LEU A 86 5.23 -5.38 4.02
C LEU A 86 4.22 -4.24 3.95
N THR A 87 4.69 -3.03 3.63
CA THR A 87 3.82 -1.85 3.54
C THR A 87 2.76 -2.03 2.46
N GLY A 88 3.15 -2.45 1.26
CA GLY A 88 2.22 -2.71 0.15
C GLY A 88 1.20 -3.79 0.50
N PHE A 89 1.64 -4.88 1.14
CA PHE A 89 0.74 -5.95 1.57
C PHE A 89 -0.29 -5.47 2.60
N LEU A 90 0.14 -4.76 3.64
CA LEU A 90 -0.75 -4.26 4.70
C LEU A 90 -1.72 -3.19 4.19
N VAL A 91 -1.24 -2.23 3.40
CA VAL A 91 -2.10 -1.20 2.80
C VAL A 91 -3.10 -1.84 1.83
N GLY A 92 -2.65 -2.81 1.02
CA GLY A 92 -3.52 -3.57 0.15
C GLY A 92 -4.61 -4.31 0.92
N ALA A 93 -4.25 -5.01 2.00
CA ALA A 93 -5.19 -5.71 2.87
C ALA A 93 -6.20 -4.75 3.52
N LEU A 94 -5.75 -3.56 3.95
CA LEU A 94 -6.62 -2.51 4.49
C LEU A 94 -7.63 -2.02 3.44
N LEU A 95 -7.19 -1.80 2.21
CA LEU A 95 -8.07 -1.40 1.11
C LEU A 95 -9.12 -2.48 0.78
N LEU A 96 -8.71 -3.75 0.80
CA LEU A 96 -9.64 -4.87 0.64
C LEU A 96 -10.69 -4.88 1.74
N TRP A 97 -10.29 -4.66 2.99
CA TRP A 97 -11.18 -4.62 4.14
C TRP A 97 -12.19 -3.46 4.06
N VAL A 98 -11.73 -2.25 3.74
CA VAL A 98 -12.60 -1.07 3.54
C VAL A 98 -13.55 -1.26 2.34
N GLY A 99 -13.11 -1.98 1.31
CA GLY A 99 -13.91 -2.28 0.13
C GLY A 99 -14.97 -3.38 0.29
N GLN A 100 -15.06 -4.05 1.45
CA GLN A 100 -15.99 -5.16 1.66
C GLN A 100 -17.46 -4.71 1.57
N LYS A 101 -18.31 -5.61 1.02
CA LYS A 101 -19.77 -5.45 1.13
C LYS A 101 -20.15 -5.72 2.59
N PRO A 102 -21.03 -4.91 3.21
CA PRO A 102 -21.52 -5.23 4.54
C PRO A 102 -22.13 -6.63 4.56
N LEU A 103 -21.87 -7.37 5.64
CA LEU A 103 -22.46 -8.68 5.88
C LEU A 103 -23.99 -8.52 5.86
N GLU A 104 -24.67 -9.40 5.13
CA GLU A 104 -26.13 -9.43 5.15
C GLU A 104 -26.58 -9.83 6.56
N PRO A 105 -27.50 -9.07 7.20
CA PRO A 105 -28.02 -9.43 8.51
C PRO A 105 -28.67 -10.81 8.45
N ILE A 106 -28.10 -11.76 9.18
CA ILE A 106 -28.71 -13.07 9.39
C ILE A 106 -29.93 -12.89 10.31
N GLY A 107 -31.12 -13.19 9.78
CA GLY A 107 -32.38 -13.08 10.50
C GLY A 107 -33.17 -11.81 10.18
N TYR A 108 -33.75 -11.75 8.99
CA TYR A 108 -35.10 -11.22 8.86
C TYR A 108 -36.02 -12.41 8.63
N LEU A 109 -37.13 -12.44 9.34
CA LEU A 109 -38.27 -13.24 8.94
C LEU A 109 -38.59 -12.85 7.49
N ALA A 110 -38.24 -13.70 6.54
CA ALA A 110 -38.96 -13.80 5.27
C ALA A 110 -40.36 -14.34 5.62
N GLY A 111 -41.15 -13.46 6.24
CA GLY A 111 -42.39 -13.78 6.91
C GLY A 111 -43.43 -12.77 6.52
N ARG A 112 -44.06 -13.06 5.37
CA ARG A 112 -45.29 -12.49 4.81
C ARG A 112 -45.13 -11.18 4.03
#